data_AF-A0A2V7KZ15-F1
#
_entry.id   AF-A0A2V7KZ15-F1
#
_cell.length_a   1.000
_cell.length_b   1.000
_cell.length_c   1.000
_cell.angle_alpha   90.00
_cell.angle_beta   90.00
_cell.angle_gamma   90.00
#
_symmetry.space_group_name_H-M   'P 1'
#
loop_
_entity.id
_entity.type
_entity.pdbx_description
1 polymer ?
#
loop_
_entity_poly.entity_id
_entity_poly.type
_entity_poly.pdbx_seq_one_letter_code
_entity_poly.pdbx_strand_id
1 'polypeptide(L)'
;MAREGRAADGYRALALEEGRRTRQIGSPGNARRVVGRLRKPHGQQGEVSVIPLVENPGTVFVPKARMYVLNEAREVLAGPLVVARRRAYHREWLLGFEGVTSRAAVEGWRDQLVAVDE
;
A
#
# COMPACT_ATOMS: atom_id res chain seq x y z
N MET A 1 -21.55 -46.88 -56.83
CA MET A 1 -20.25 -46.26 -56.52
C MET A 1 -20.56 -45.08 -55.60
N ALA A 2 -20.42 -45.23 -54.27
CA ALA A 2 -19.25 -44.82 -53.47
C ALA A 2 -18.97 -43.31 -53.60
N ARG A 3 -18.86 -42.45 -52.58
CA ARG A 3 -18.89 -42.48 -51.10
C ARG A 3 -18.93 -40.98 -50.71
N GLU A 4 -19.66 -40.60 -49.66
CA GLU A 4 -19.29 -39.56 -48.68
C GLU A 4 -20.48 -39.42 -47.73
N GLY A 5 -20.37 -39.32 -46.42
CA GLY A 5 -19.24 -39.07 -45.53
C GLY A 5 -19.89 -38.56 -44.25
N ARG A 6 -19.73 -39.30 -43.15
CA ARG A 6 -20.35 -39.09 -41.83
C ARG A 6 -20.11 -37.69 -41.24
N ALA A 7 -21.01 -37.39 -40.29
CA ALA A 7 -20.80 -36.84 -38.94
C ALA A 7 -21.48 -35.47 -38.73
N ALA A 8 -22.03 -35.12 -37.57
CA ALA A 8 -22.45 -35.83 -36.38
C ALA A 8 -23.29 -34.82 -35.55
N ASP A 9 -24.24 -35.35 -34.81
CA ASP A 9 -25.08 -34.67 -33.82
C ASP A 9 -24.31 -33.82 -32.79
N GLY A 10 -24.93 -32.67 -32.46
CA GLY A 10 -25.22 -32.22 -31.09
C GLY A 10 -24.06 -31.86 -30.17
N TYR A 11 -23.95 -30.58 -29.78
CA TYR A 11 -24.47 -30.07 -28.49
C TYR A 11 -24.13 -28.57 -28.33
N ARG A 12 -25.07 -27.79 -27.78
CA ARG A 12 -24.90 -26.37 -27.41
C ARG A 12 -23.94 -26.23 -26.22
N ALA A 13 -23.13 -25.17 -26.21
CA ALA A 13 -22.70 -24.53 -24.99
C ALA A 13 -22.65 -23.01 -25.18
N LEU A 14 -23.32 -22.31 -24.26
CA LEU A 14 -23.43 -20.86 -24.15
C LEU A 14 -22.04 -20.23 -24.01
N ALA A 15 -21.69 -19.32 -24.92
CA ALA A 15 -20.52 -18.47 -24.77
C ALA A 15 -20.80 -17.47 -23.64
N LEU A 16 -20.19 -17.74 -22.48
CA LEU A 16 -20.09 -16.82 -21.36
C LEU A 16 -19.20 -15.64 -21.75
N GLU A 17 -19.76 -14.47 -21.51
CA GLU A 17 -19.20 -13.14 -21.68
C GLU A 17 -17.92 -12.99 -20.83
N GLU A 18 -16.74 -12.97 -21.46
CA GLU A 18 -15.50 -12.58 -20.77
C GLU A 18 -15.46 -11.06 -20.62
N GLY A 19 -15.89 -10.64 -19.42
CA GLY A 19 -15.79 -9.28 -18.94
C GLY A 19 -14.40 -8.71 -19.13
N ARG A 20 -14.38 -7.55 -19.78
CA ARG A 20 -13.30 -6.58 -19.86
C ARG A 20 -12.44 -6.61 -18.59
N ARG A 21 -11.28 -7.26 -18.67
CA ARG A 21 -10.16 -6.98 -17.76
C ARG A 21 -9.66 -5.58 -18.10
N THR A 22 -10.32 -4.58 -17.52
CA THR A 22 -9.79 -3.23 -17.44
C THR A 22 -8.48 -3.33 -16.68
N ARG A 23 -7.37 -3.51 -17.41
CA ARG A 23 -6.04 -3.22 -16.92
C ARG A 23 -6.09 -1.74 -16.52
N GLN A 24 -6.37 -1.47 -15.25
CA GLN A 24 -6.13 -0.16 -14.68
C GLN A 24 -4.62 0.05 -14.75
N ILE A 25 -4.18 0.62 -15.86
CA ILE A 25 -2.88 1.27 -15.95
C ILE A 25 -3.04 2.47 -15.04
N GLY A 26 -2.70 2.33 -13.77
CA GLY A 26 -2.54 3.47 -12.88
C GLY A 26 -1.59 4.43 -13.56
N SER A 27 -2.02 5.66 -13.77
CA SER A 27 -1.19 6.73 -14.33
C SER A 27 0.16 6.77 -13.58
N PRO A 28 1.31 6.98 -14.25
CA PRO A 28 2.62 7.08 -13.60
C PRO A 28 2.81 8.39 -12.82
N GLY A 29 1.74 8.94 -12.24
CA GLY A 29 1.79 10.14 -11.41
C GLY A 29 2.19 9.78 -9.99
N ASN A 30 3.50 9.81 -9.72
CA ASN A 30 4.16 9.51 -8.44
C ASN A 30 4.07 8.04 -8.03
N ALA A 31 4.93 7.21 -8.64
CA ALA A 31 5.23 5.90 -8.08
C ALA A 31 5.76 6.09 -6.65
N ARG A 32 5.16 5.37 -5.70
CA ARG A 32 5.52 5.44 -4.28
C ARG A 32 6.18 4.14 -3.88
N ARG A 33 7.38 4.24 -3.32
CA ARG A 33 8.10 3.08 -2.80
C ARG A 33 7.65 2.81 -1.37
N VAL A 34 7.14 1.61 -1.13
CA VAL A 34 6.81 1.15 0.23
C VAL A 34 8.11 0.91 1.00
N VAL A 35 8.19 1.49 2.21
CA VAL A 35 9.40 1.49 3.05
C VAL A 35 9.15 0.94 4.46
N GLY A 36 7.90 0.73 4.85
CA GLY A 36 7.57 0.20 6.16
C GLY A 36 6.11 -0.22 6.31
N ARG A 37 5.80 -0.84 7.45
CA ARG A 37 4.44 -1.17 7.88
C ARG A 37 4.17 -0.56 9.24
N LEU A 38 3.10 0.21 9.34
CA LEU A 38 2.67 0.89 10.54
C LEU A 38 1.95 -0.13 11.44
N ARG A 39 2.44 -0.31 12.67
CA ARG A 39 1.95 -1.36 13.58
C ARG A 39 0.85 -0.87 14.49
N LYS A 40 1.11 0.23 15.21
CA LYS A 40 0.18 0.78 16.20
C LYS A 40 0.53 2.22 16.55
N PRO A 41 -0.45 3.00 17.03
CA PRO A 41 -0.17 4.23 17.77
C PRO A 41 0.71 3.97 18.99
N HIS A 42 1.56 4.94 19.30
CA HIS A 42 2.46 4.96 20.43
C HIS A 42 2.24 6.22 21.27
N GLY A 43 2.05 6.03 22.59
CA GLY A 43 1.72 7.12 23.50
C GLY A 43 0.44 7.87 23.12
N GLN A 44 0.34 9.11 23.61
CA GLN A 44 -0.83 9.98 23.41
C GLN A 44 -0.62 11.08 22.36
N GLN A 45 0.63 11.33 21.95
CA GLN A 45 1.05 12.48 21.14
C GLN A 45 1.12 12.18 19.64
N GLY A 46 0.32 11.21 19.16
CA GLY A 46 0.25 10.88 17.72
C GLY A 46 1.47 10.19 17.13
N GLU A 47 2.39 9.67 17.96
CA GLU A 47 3.49 8.84 17.45
C GLU A 47 2.98 7.49 16.99
N VAL A 48 3.68 6.89 16.03
CA VAL A 48 3.38 5.55 15.51
C VAL A 48 4.61 4.68 15.52
N SER A 49 4.42 3.37 15.74
CA SER A 49 5.48 2.40 15.54
C SER A 49 5.44 1.83 14.13
N VAL A 50 6.60 1.80 13.46
CA VAL A 50 6.78 1.35 12.08
C VAL A 50 7.82 0.24 12.03
N ILE A 51 7.46 -0.90 11.46
CA ILE A 51 8.42 -1.94 11.08
C ILE A 51 9.02 -1.54 9.74
N PRO A 52 10.34 -1.39 9.63
CA PRO A 52 10.99 -1.08 8.37
C PRO A 52 10.93 -2.27 7.41
N LEU A 53 10.74 -1.97 6.11
CA LEU A 53 10.80 -2.94 5.01
C LEU A 53 11.98 -2.63 4.07
N VAL A 54 12.94 -1.85 4.55
CA VAL A 54 14.15 -1.42 3.84
C VAL A 54 15.38 -1.69 4.69
N GLU A 55 16.53 -1.87 4.04
CA GLU A 55 17.79 -2.21 4.69
C GLU A 55 18.30 -1.09 5.62
N ASN A 56 18.23 0.16 5.16
CA ASN A 56 18.79 1.32 5.88
C ASN A 56 17.69 2.32 6.29
N PRO A 57 16.75 1.94 7.18
CA PRO A 57 15.58 2.77 7.52
C PRO A 57 15.97 4.11 8.16
N GLY A 58 17.14 4.16 8.80
CA GLY A 58 17.66 5.38 9.39
C GLY A 58 17.95 6.49 8.37
N THR A 59 18.11 6.16 7.09
CA THR A 59 18.30 7.13 5.99
C THR A 59 16.98 7.58 5.37
N VAL A 60 15.93 6.76 5.51
CA VAL A 60 14.58 7.04 4.96
C VAL A 60 13.73 7.81 5.96
N PHE A 61 13.77 7.44 7.24
CA PHE A 61 12.91 7.99 8.27
C PHE A 61 13.45 9.27 8.91
N VAL A 62 14.29 10.02 8.19
CA VAL A 62 14.93 11.24 8.70
C VAL A 62 13.89 12.35 8.95
N PRO A 63 14.13 13.26 9.91
CA PRO A 63 13.31 14.46 10.03
C PRO A 63 13.22 15.20 8.68
N LYS A 64 12.07 15.83 8.43
CA LYS A 64 11.68 16.48 7.16
C LYS A 64 11.41 15.54 5.99
N ALA A 65 11.63 14.22 6.11
CA ALA A 65 11.17 13.27 5.11
C ALA A 65 9.64 13.33 4.95
N ARG A 66 9.17 13.21 3.71
CA ARG A 66 7.74 13.18 3.36
C ARG A 66 7.30 11.74 3.22
N MET A 67 6.23 11.37 3.92
CA MET A 67 5.71 10.01 3.94
C MET A 67 4.22 9.97 3.63
N TYR A 68 3.79 8.82 3.15
CA TYR A 68 2.40 8.51 2.87
C TYR A 68 2.00 7.26 3.64
N VAL A 69 0.79 7.26 4.17
CA VAL A 69 0.14 6.06 4.68
C VAL A 69 -0.72 5.52 3.55
N LEU A 70 -0.50 4.27 3.17
CA LEU A 70 -1.24 3.61 2.10
C LEU A 70 -2.02 2.42 2.66
N ASN A 71 -3.17 2.13 2.06
CA ASN A 71 -3.83 0.84 2.30
C ASN A 71 -3.14 -0.31 1.56
N GLU A 72 -3.63 -1.54 1.74
CA GLU A 72 -3.08 -2.73 1.07
C GLU A 72 -3.18 -2.65 -0.47
N ALA A 73 -4.20 -1.95 -0.99
CA ALA A 73 -4.38 -1.67 -2.41
C ALA A 73 -3.48 -0.53 -2.93
N ARG A 74 -2.59 0.01 -2.08
CA ARG A 74 -1.68 1.14 -2.36
C ARG A 74 -2.37 2.48 -2.60
N GLU A 75 -3.61 2.62 -2.16
CA GLU A 75 -4.33 3.89 -2.17
C GLU A 75 -3.89 4.74 -0.97
N VAL A 76 -3.76 6.05 -1.18
CA VAL A 76 -3.30 6.99 -0.14
C VAL A 76 -4.40 7.21 0.89
N LEU A 77 -4.15 6.83 2.13
CA LEU A 77 -5.02 7.11 3.28
C LEU A 77 -4.65 8.43 3.98
N ALA A 78 -3.36 8.75 4.01
CA ALA A 78 -2.86 9.99 4.58
C ALA A 78 -1.53 10.41 3.94
N GLY A 79 -1.28 11.71 3.94
CA GLY A 79 -0.02 12.30 3.51
C GLY A 79 -0.20 13.43 2.50
N PRO A 80 0.88 14.15 2.16
CA PRO A 80 2.25 13.96 2.67
C PRO A 80 2.36 14.32 4.16
N LEU A 81 2.89 13.39 4.96
CA LEU A 81 3.22 13.59 6.37
C LEU A 81 4.71 13.90 6.49
N VAL A 82 5.05 14.99 7.17
CA VAL A 82 6.45 15.39 7.37
C VAL A 82 6.94 14.80 8.69
N VAL A 83 8.01 14.02 8.66
CA VAL A 83 8.60 13.47 9.90
C VAL A 83 9.15 14.62 10.74
N ALA A 84 8.60 14.80 11.93
CA ALA A 84 9.10 15.78 12.90
C ALA A 84 10.21 15.16 13.77
N ARG A 85 10.01 13.92 14.21
CA ARG A 85 10.91 13.20 15.11
C ARG A 85 10.92 11.72 14.81
N ARG A 86 12.04 11.08 15.14
CA ARG A 86 12.24 9.63 14.98
C ARG A 86 13.03 9.06 16.14
N ARG A 87 12.78 7.79 16.48
CA ARG A 87 13.61 7.03 17.42
C ARG A 87 13.61 5.55 17.03
N ALA A 88 14.78 4.93 17.03
CA ALA A 88 14.87 3.47 16.94
C ALA A 88 14.31 2.83 18.21
N TYR A 89 13.48 1.80 18.06
CA TYR A 89 12.81 1.13 19.18
C TYR A 89 12.70 -0.37 18.91
N HIS A 90 13.59 -1.16 19.51
CA HIS A 90 13.79 -2.57 19.18
C HIS A 90 14.00 -2.78 17.66
N ARG A 91 13.11 -3.53 17.01
CA ARG A 91 13.12 -3.79 15.56
C ARG A 91 12.21 -2.81 14.78
N GLU A 92 11.72 -1.78 15.44
CA GLU A 92 10.76 -0.81 14.92
C GLU A 92 11.33 0.62 15.00
N TRP A 93 10.60 1.56 14.42
CA TRP A 93 10.86 2.98 14.53
C TRP A 93 9.63 3.70 15.05
N LEU A 94 9.83 4.52 16.07
CA LEU A 94 8.81 5.46 16.52
C LEU A 94 8.93 6.73 15.70
N LEU A 95 7.88 7.07 14.96
CA LEU A 95 7.82 8.27 14.14
C LEU A 95 6.74 9.20 14.69
N GLY A 96 7.08 10.48 14.79
CA GLY A 96 6.13 11.56 15.00
C GLY A 96 6.12 12.48 13.79
N PHE A 97 4.94 12.97 13.41
CA PHE A 97 4.76 13.82 12.24
C PHE A 97 4.37 15.25 12.62
N GLU A 98 4.72 16.21 11.79
CA GLU A 98 4.30 17.60 11.97
C GLU A 98 2.77 17.70 11.94
N GLY A 99 2.18 18.42 12.89
CA GLY A 99 0.72 18.59 13.00
C GLY A 99 -0.05 17.37 13.52
N VAL A 100 0.58 16.20 13.67
CA VAL A 100 -0.06 14.99 14.21
C VAL A 100 0.27 14.87 15.70
N THR A 101 -0.64 15.35 16.54
CA THR A 101 -0.39 15.52 17.99
C THR A 101 -1.32 14.70 18.88
N SER A 102 -2.19 13.86 18.31
CA SER A 102 -3.13 13.05 19.08
C SER A 102 -3.11 11.59 18.65
N ARG A 103 -3.27 10.69 19.62
CA ARG A 103 -3.45 9.25 19.36
C ARG A 103 -4.63 8.97 18.41
N ALA A 104 -5.74 9.68 18.58
CA ALA A 104 -6.95 9.48 17.79
C ALA A 104 -6.69 9.69 16.29
N ALA A 105 -5.85 10.67 15.93
CA ALA A 105 -5.51 10.96 14.53
C ALA A 105 -4.82 9.80 13.81
N VAL A 106 -4.16 8.90 14.55
CA VAL A 106 -3.35 7.81 14.00
C VAL A 106 -3.92 6.42 14.25
N GLU A 107 -5.04 6.31 14.98
CA GLU A 107 -5.63 5.02 15.34
C GLU A 107 -6.09 4.23 14.11
N GLY A 108 -6.59 4.92 13.08
CA GLY A 108 -7.00 4.33 11.80
C GLY A 108 -5.86 3.86 10.89
N TRP A 109 -4.59 4.13 11.25
CA TRP A 109 -3.44 3.76 10.43
C TRP A 109 -2.82 2.41 10.83
N ARG A 110 -3.45 1.70 11.76
CA ARG A 110 -3.02 0.38 12.19
C ARG A 110 -2.94 -0.57 11.00
N ASP A 111 -1.83 -1.30 10.92
CA ASP A 111 -1.54 -2.31 9.91
C ASP A 111 -1.39 -1.79 8.47
N GLN A 112 -1.40 -0.48 8.27
CA GLN A 112 -1.24 0.17 6.97
C GLN A 112 0.21 0.26 6.53
N LEU A 113 0.42 0.48 5.23
CA LEU A 113 1.75 0.63 4.63
C LEU A 113 2.25 2.07 4.78
N VAL A 114 3.57 2.23 4.87
CA VAL A 114 4.26 3.52 4.84
C VAL A 114 5.10 3.59 3.57
N ALA A 115 4.98 4.69 2.83
CA ALA A 115 5.69 4.90 1.57
C ALA A 115 6.31 6.30 1.47
N VAL A 116 7.27 6.44 0.56
CA VAL A 116 7.86 7.71 0.13
C VAL A 116 7.63 7.87 -1.37
N ASP A 117 7.67 9.10 -1.89
CA ASP A 117 7.77 9.31 -3.34
C ASP A 117 9.11 8.72 -3.84
N GLU A 118 9.13 8.18 -5.07
CA GLU A 118 10.36 7.79 -5.76
C GLU A 118 11.16 8.99 -6.29
#